data_AF-A0AAJ3NSR5-F1
#
_entry.id   AF-A0AAJ3NSR5-F1
#
_cell.length_a   1.000
_cell.length_b   1.000
_cell.length_c   1.000
_cell.angle_alpha   90.00
_cell.angle_beta   90.00
_cell.angle_gamma   90.00
#
_symmetry.space_group_name_H-M   'P 1'
#
loop_
_entity.id
_entity.type
_entity.pdbx_description
1 polymer ?
#
loop_
_entity_poly.entity_id
_entity_poly.type
_entity_poly.pdbx_seq_one_letter_code
_entity_poly.pdbx_strand_id
1 'polypeptide(L)'
;MTRFDGFRMEPAEVADATRQLDDLATRAEKLMQAEAPNLAVTAAGRDEVSERVASTLNDVHAAFGKSTDQATNQMRQISATLRAHTDNVVAAEQDFAV
;
A
#
# COMPACT_ATOMS: atom_id res chain seq x y z
N MET A 1 25.94 -24.80 -23.22
CA MET A 1 26.21 -23.34 -23.27
C MET A 1 24.90 -22.65 -22.90
N THR A 2 24.62 -22.56 -21.61
CA THR A 2 23.40 -21.99 -21.04
C THR A 2 23.43 -20.49 -21.25
N ARG A 3 22.48 -19.99 -22.04
CA ARG A 3 22.24 -18.56 -22.23
C ARG A 3 21.80 -18.01 -20.88
N PHE A 4 22.63 -17.18 -20.26
CA PHE A 4 22.14 -16.29 -19.21
C PHE A 4 21.21 -15.32 -19.94
N ASP A 5 19.90 -15.53 -19.83
CA ASP A 5 18.96 -14.42 -20.02
C ASP A 5 19.26 -13.46 -18.88
N GLY A 6 20.20 -12.55 -19.15
CA GLY A 6 20.75 -11.63 -18.17
C GLY A 6 19.59 -10.87 -17.54
N PHE A 7 19.45 -11.00 -16.23
CA PHE A 7 18.61 -10.11 -15.44
C PHE A 7 19.09 -8.68 -15.71
N ARG A 8 18.40 -7.98 -16.61
CA ARG A 8 18.58 -6.55 -16.85
C ARG A 8 17.57 -5.83 -16.00
N MET A 9 18.05 -5.34 -14.86
CA MET A 9 17.30 -4.39 -14.06
C MET A 9 17.36 -3.04 -14.78
N GLU A 10 16.21 -2.41 -15.03
CA GLU A 10 16.12 -1.05 -15.54
C GLU A 10 15.82 -0.11 -14.36
N PRO A 11 16.82 0.59 -13.79
CA PRO A 11 16.64 1.40 -12.57
C PRO A 11 15.52 2.44 -12.69
N ALA A 12 15.35 3.02 -13.88
CA ALA A 12 14.31 4.00 -14.16
C ALA A 12 12.89 3.42 -14.07
N GLU A 13 12.70 2.18 -14.55
CA GLU A 13 11.40 1.49 -14.46
C GLU A 13 11.05 1.14 -13.01
N VAL A 14 12.04 0.72 -12.22
CA VAL A 14 11.85 0.44 -10.80
C VAL A 14 11.57 1.73 -10.01
N ALA A 15 12.26 2.82 -10.33
CA ALA A 15 11.99 4.13 -9.74
C ALA A 15 10.55 4.60 -10.02
N ASP A 16 10.07 4.42 -11.26
CA ASP A 16 8.70 4.78 -11.61
C ASP A 16 7.67 3.88 -10.91
N ALA A 17 7.87 2.56 -10.90
CA ALA A 17 6.98 1.61 -10.24
C ALA A 17 6.85 1.89 -8.73
N THR A 18 7.97 2.16 -8.04
CA THR A 18 7.96 2.50 -6.62
C THR A 18 7.27 3.84 -6.34
N ARG A 19 7.39 4.83 -7.25
CA ARG A 19 6.64 6.09 -7.17
C ARG A 19 5.14 5.84 -7.31
N GLN A 20 4.72 5.01 -8.26
CA GLN A 20 3.31 4.66 -8.44
C GLN A 20 2.72 3.94 -7.20
N LEU A 21 3.50 3.08 -6.55
CA LEU A 21 3.09 2.43 -5.28
C LEU A 21 2.89 3.45 -4.15
N ASP A 22 3.78 4.45 -4.02
CA ASP A 22 3.63 5.50 -3.01
C ASP A 22 2.45 6.43 -3.30
N ASP A 23 2.21 6.74 -4.58
CA ASP A 23 1.04 7.51 -5.02
C ASP A 23 -0.25 6.75 -4.71
N LEU A 24 -0.28 5.44 -4.94
CA LEU A 24 -1.42 4.58 -4.62
C LEU A 24 -1.68 4.53 -3.11
N ALA A 25 -0.63 4.33 -2.30
CA ALA A 25 -0.74 4.34 -0.83
C ALA A 25 -1.30 5.68 -0.33
N THR A 26 -0.78 6.79 -0.85
CA THR A 26 -1.23 8.14 -0.50
C THR A 26 -2.68 8.40 -0.91
N ARG A 27 -3.10 7.90 -2.08
CA ARG A 27 -4.51 8.01 -2.53
C ARG A 27 -5.46 7.21 -1.64
N ALA A 28 -5.07 6.00 -1.24
CA ALA A 28 -5.86 5.17 -0.35
C ALA A 28 -6.01 5.84 1.03
N GLU A 29 -4.93 6.34 1.62
CA GLU A 29 -4.96 7.07 2.91
C GLU A 29 -5.89 8.29 2.85
N LYS A 30 -5.76 9.11 1.80
CA LYS A 30 -6.60 10.30 1.63
C LYS A 30 -8.08 9.95 1.47
N LEU A 31 -8.39 8.89 0.72
CA LEU A 31 -9.77 8.43 0.54
C LEU A 31 -10.37 7.99 1.88
N MET A 32 -9.64 7.17 2.65
CA MET A 32 -10.11 6.70 3.95
C MET A 32 -10.34 7.86 4.93
N GLN A 33 -9.45 8.85 4.94
CA GLN A 33 -9.62 10.06 5.76
C GLN A 33 -10.83 10.89 5.34
N ALA A 34 -11.05 11.04 4.03
CA ALA A 34 -12.17 11.82 3.49
C ALA A 34 -13.53 11.15 3.78
N GLU A 35 -13.58 9.82 3.71
CA GLU A 35 -14.81 9.06 3.91
C GLU A 35 -15.07 8.67 5.37
N ALA A 36 -14.07 8.79 6.26
CA ALA A 36 -14.22 8.51 7.69
C ALA A 36 -15.53 9.02 8.34
N PRO A 37 -15.98 10.27 8.13
CA PRO A 37 -17.25 10.74 8.70
C PRO A 37 -18.50 10.06 8.11
N ASN A 38 -18.42 9.53 6.89
CA ASN A 38 -19.53 8.86 6.19
C ASN A 38 -19.64 7.37 6.55
N LEU A 39 -18.64 6.80 7.20
CA LEU A 39 -18.58 5.37 7.52
C LEU A 39 -19.25 5.01 8.85
N ALA A 40 -19.59 6.00 9.68
CA ALA A 40 -20.27 5.78 10.95
C ALA A 40 -21.75 5.42 10.72
N VAL A 41 -22.14 4.20 11.10
CA VAL A 41 -23.51 3.72 10.95
C VAL A 41 -24.29 3.94 12.25
N THR A 42 -25.43 4.62 12.12
CA THR A 42 -26.41 4.76 13.22
C THR A 42 -27.50 3.69 13.09
N ALA A 43 -27.98 3.17 14.22
CA ALA A 43 -29.09 2.22 14.24
C ALA A 43 -30.35 2.83 13.60
N ALA A 44 -31.00 2.07 12.71
CA ALA A 44 -32.23 2.51 12.04
C ALA A 44 -33.44 2.58 12.98
N GLY A 45 -33.37 1.89 14.12
CA GLY A 45 -34.41 1.79 15.13
C GLY A 45 -33.83 1.45 16.51
N ARG A 46 -34.71 1.36 17.51
CA ARG A 46 -34.36 1.01 18.91
C ARG A 46 -34.50 -0.49 19.21
N ASP A 47 -34.73 -1.30 18.19
CA ASP A 47 -34.77 -2.74 18.34
C ASP A 47 -33.35 -3.32 18.34
N GLU A 48 -33.19 -4.46 19.02
CA GLU A 48 -31.89 -5.12 19.18
C GLU A 48 -31.24 -5.47 17.84
N VAL A 49 -32.03 -5.76 16.80
CA VAL A 49 -31.51 -6.08 15.47
C VAL A 49 -30.90 -4.84 14.84
N SER A 50 -31.59 -3.70 14.86
CA SER A 50 -31.07 -2.42 14.37
C SER A 50 -29.78 -2.01 15.08
N GLU A 51 -29.73 -2.14 16.42
CA GLU A 51 -28.53 -1.83 17.20
C GLU A 51 -27.37 -2.77 16.86
N ARG A 52 -27.63 -4.08 16.77
CA ARG A 52 -26.61 -5.08 16.44
C ARG A 52 -26.08 -4.94 15.02
N VAL A 53 -26.94 -4.64 14.05
CA VAL A 53 -26.52 -4.37 12.67
C VAL A 53 -25.62 -3.13 12.62
N ALA A 54 -26.01 -2.02 13.25
CA ALA A 54 -25.17 -0.83 13.30
C ALA A 54 -23.82 -1.11 13.99
N SER A 55 -23.81 -1.81 15.12
CA SER A 55 -22.58 -2.22 15.80
C SER A 55 -21.67 -3.06 14.88
N THR A 56 -22.24 -4.05 14.19
CA THR A 56 -21.48 -4.95 13.32
C THR A 56 -20.87 -4.19 12.13
N LEU A 57 -21.64 -3.29 11.53
CA LEU A 57 -21.15 -2.45 10.44
C LEU A 57 -20.05 -1.50 10.92
N ASN A 58 -20.15 -1.00 12.16
CA ASN A 58 -19.11 -0.19 12.76
C ASN A 58 -17.82 -0.97 13.02
N ASP A 59 -17.94 -2.21 13.52
CA ASP A 59 -16.79 -3.11 13.70
C ASP A 59 -16.12 -3.45 12.35
N VAL A 60 -16.92 -3.68 11.30
CA VAL A 60 -16.42 -3.92 9.94
C VAL A 60 -15.68 -2.71 9.40
N HIS A 61 -16.21 -1.48 9.53
CA HIS A 61 -15.49 -0.31 9.05
C HIS A 61 -14.17 -0.11 9.82
N ALA A 62 -14.14 -0.41 11.12
CA ALA A 62 -12.94 -0.26 11.94
C ALA A 62 -11.85 -1.27 11.53
N ALA A 63 -12.25 -2.53 11.31
CA ALA A 63 -11.37 -3.56 10.80
C ALA A 63 -10.86 -3.24 9.39
N PHE A 64 -11.72 -2.71 8.52
CA PHE A 64 -11.33 -2.29 7.18
C PHE A 64 -10.35 -1.12 7.18
N GLY A 65 -10.55 -0.12 8.05
CA GLY A 65 -9.60 0.98 8.27
C GLY A 65 -8.22 0.46 8.68
N LYS A 66 -8.16 -0.41 9.68
CA LYS A 66 -6.91 -1.05 10.13
C LYS A 66 -6.21 -1.84 9.01
N SER A 67 -6.98 -2.60 8.23
CA SER A 67 -6.45 -3.36 7.09
C SER A 67 -5.86 -2.43 6.02
N THR A 68 -6.53 -1.31 5.76
CA THR A 68 -6.05 -0.30 4.80
C THR A 68 -4.77 0.36 5.28
N ASP A 69 -4.69 0.75 6.56
CA ASP A 69 -3.47 1.31 7.15
C ASP A 69 -2.29 0.33 7.06
N GLN A 70 -2.55 -0.96 7.29
CA GLN A 70 -1.52 -2.00 7.14
C GLN A 70 -1.06 -2.13 5.68
N ALA A 71 -2.01 -2.14 4.74
CA ALA A 71 -1.71 -2.28 3.32
C ALA A 71 -0.90 -1.08 2.78
N THR A 72 -1.25 0.15 3.16
CA THR A 72 -0.53 1.36 2.70
C THR A 72 0.89 1.40 3.27
N ASN A 73 1.07 1.00 4.53
CA ASN A 73 2.40 0.84 5.13
C ASN A 73 3.23 -0.23 4.40
N GLN A 74 2.64 -1.37 4.06
CA GLN A 74 3.30 -2.42 3.29
C GLN A 74 3.71 -1.94 1.89
N MET A 75 2.84 -1.20 1.19
CA MET A 75 3.17 -0.59 -0.11
C MET A 75 4.40 0.32 0.00
N ARG A 76 4.43 1.20 1.00
CA ARG A 76 5.57 2.10 1.26
C ARG A 76 6.85 1.33 1.59
N GLN A 77 6.75 0.24 2.35
CA GLN A 77 7.89 -0.61 2.68
C GLN A 77 8.44 -1.34 1.44
N ILE A 78 7.57 -1.87 0.59
CA ILE A 78 7.95 -2.50 -0.68
C ILE A 78 8.65 -1.46 -1.57
N SER A 79 8.08 -0.26 -1.71
CA SER A 79 8.70 0.84 -2.45
C SER A 79 10.10 1.18 -1.94
N ALA A 80 10.26 1.34 -0.62
CA ALA A 80 11.54 1.64 0.00
C ALA A 80 12.57 0.51 -0.21
N THR A 81 12.13 -0.74 -0.10
CA THR A 81 12.99 -1.92 -0.30
C THR A 81 13.46 -2.02 -1.75
N LEU A 82 12.57 -1.79 -2.71
CA LEU A 82 12.90 -1.81 -4.13
C LEU A 82 13.87 -0.69 -4.50
N ARG A 83 13.69 0.53 -3.97
CA ARG A 83 14.65 1.64 -4.17
C ARG A 83 16.02 1.32 -3.62
N ALA A 84 16.09 0.84 -2.38
CA ALA A 84 17.36 0.44 -1.76
C ALA A 84 18.07 -0.66 -2.57
N HIS A 85 17.32 -1.63 -3.11
CA HIS A 85 17.88 -2.65 -3.98
C HIS A 85 18.41 -2.07 -5.29
N THR A 86 17.68 -1.16 -5.93
CA THR A 86 18.12 -0.46 -7.15
C THR A 86 19.41 0.33 -6.90
N ASP A 87 19.48 1.08 -5.81
CA ASP A 87 20.66 1.88 -5.45
C ASP A 87 21.90 0.99 -5.27
N ASN A 88 21.74 -0.17 -4.61
CA ASN A 88 22.82 -1.14 -4.44
C ASN A 88 23.30 -1.74 -5.78
N VAL A 89 22.39 -2.04 -6.70
CA VAL A 89 22.74 -2.56 -8.03
C VAL A 89 23.49 -1.52 -8.84
N VAL A 90 23.00 -0.28 -8.88
CA VAL A 90 23.66 0.84 -9.58
C VAL A 90 25.06 1.11 -9.02
N ALA A 91 25.22 1.06 -7.69
CA ALA A 91 26.54 1.22 -7.05
C ALA A 91 27.50 0.08 -7.45
N ALA A 92 27.03 -1.17 -7.44
CA ALA A 92 27.84 -2.32 -7.85
C ALA A 92 28.26 -2.22 -9.33
N GLU A 93 27.37 -1.81 -10.23
CA GLU A 93 27.70 -1.63 -11.64
C GLU A 93 28.76 -0.54 -11.87
N GLN A 94 28.73 0.54 -11.08
CA GLN A 94 29.77 1.59 -11.12
C GLN A 94 31.12 1.07 -10.64
N ASP A 95 31.16 0.23 -9.60
CA ASP A 95 32.39 -0.38 -9.09
C ASP A 95 33.03 -1.34 -10.13
N PHE A 96 32.22 -2.04 -10.93
CA PHE A 96 32.71 -2.93 -11.99
C PHE A 96 33.12 -2.20 -13.28
N ALA A 97 32.71 -0.94 -13.46
CA ALA A 97 33.03 -0.14 -14.64
C ALA A 97 34.40 0.57 -14.56
N VAL A 98 35.14 0.38 -13.46
CA VAL A 98 36.48 0.92 -13.19
C VAL A 98 37.59 -0.06 -13.56
#